data_AF-A0A517P2Q1-F1
#
_entry.id   AF-A0A517P2Q1-F1
#
_cell.length_a   1.000
_cell.length_b   1.000
_cell.length_c   1.000
_cell.angle_alpha   90.00
_cell.angle_beta   90.00
_cell.angle_gamma   90.00
#
_symmetry.space_group_name_H-M   'P 1'
#
loop_
_entity.id
_entity.type
_entity.pdbx_description
1 polymer ?
#
loop_
_entity_poly.entity_id
_entity_poly.type
_entity_poly.pdbx_seq_one_letter_code
_entity_poly.pdbx_strand_id
1 'polypeptide(L)'
;MIATTQTASIQITLGNFVARPMPRFLGVLVLLCASAFGDGAFWIVNAQANPSTAHPERPLSAHGTIPGAKELAKRLYEVYRKHESAAIDLDTRTDNPSRLPYRKLSQAGAELYLEKREAKRLRLMGEPAAVELERLLQLVNKEMHRLMGTYRGTTAGAAQVQKNLAQLNRIRPRNDKALDKIADAIKNNQLEQAEKQLEKMGSDLEELLFIMIPSQRKPHEQKFLTVRGQLDAKLTPLRRQQYAEQAKLAVAANLQQAGDFLTESRRVAAEMAANGKVTAADQDELDAPGAVRYLAEQWGQASAALIRSMAIQWAFSNASPSQFHETTMPRVSQLTTAAKEAITGVIDAAAVSTSAEAIPALYSDLLLELSYIDRRMVGSGVSKDCAPAMQRLASKASGFPAQIAAYQRAVEQPLKWRSRFARLSAESLDQGYLNAAAAISQEFNVTQFSQPKIFRPGNPGKRVLMTSTFVPSSGWKVADLKPFVIGLRVSENDTLRLYEGSLTALVKFDGRHYSNIAVGMPLQREWDDLKISLMINDDHPPLSIEAADAMSSAQARDFVRVGGAIRQVHLEAAVTRFINLPGRANQLAKLGGLPILADDMPAIEQACWRLDIEPHWVQHRYFTVAIPSKLPKAK
;
A
#
# COMPACT_ATOMS: atom_id res chain seq x y z
N MET A 1 -51.65 -47.85 -24.24
CA MET A 1 -52.16 -47.40 -25.56
C MET A 1 -52.92 -46.10 -25.35
N ILE A 2 -52.38 -45.01 -25.95
CA ILE A 2 -53.01 -43.83 -26.62
C ILE A 2 -54.38 -43.33 -26.08
N ALA A 3 -54.69 -42.03 -25.90
CA ALA A 3 -53.99 -40.74 -25.87
C ALA A 3 -55.04 -39.62 -25.59
N THR A 4 -54.57 -38.48 -25.02
CA THR A 4 -54.87 -37.05 -25.34
C THR A 4 -56.34 -36.52 -25.35
N THR A 5 -56.71 -35.27 -24.97
CA THR A 5 -56.01 -33.97 -24.83
C THR A 5 -56.93 -32.89 -24.19
N GLN A 6 -56.33 -31.89 -23.49
CA GLN A 6 -56.53 -30.40 -23.53
C GLN A 6 -57.94 -29.76 -23.50
N THR A 7 -58.22 -28.55 -22.99
CA THR A 7 -57.66 -27.53 -22.05
C THR A 7 -58.80 -26.50 -21.89
N ALA A 8 -58.97 -25.87 -20.72
CA ALA A 8 -59.98 -24.85 -20.47
C ALA A 8 -59.35 -23.50 -20.06
N SER A 9 -60.05 -22.43 -20.43
CA SER A 9 -59.74 -21.00 -20.25
C SER A 9 -60.94 -20.31 -19.59
N ILE A 10 -60.78 -19.39 -18.61
CA ILE A 10 -61.78 -18.33 -18.32
C ILE A 10 -61.09 -17.03 -17.81
N GLN A 11 -61.59 -15.91 -18.35
CA GLN A 11 -61.23 -14.48 -18.16
C GLN A 11 -61.92 -13.84 -16.93
N ILE A 12 -61.41 -12.68 -16.45
CA ILE A 12 -62.23 -11.60 -15.87
C ILE A 12 -61.70 -10.19 -16.26
N THR A 13 -62.54 -9.53 -17.07
CA THR A 13 -62.97 -8.10 -17.18
C THR A 13 -62.00 -6.91 -17.38
N LEU A 14 -62.30 -6.18 -18.47
CA LEU A 14 -61.77 -4.90 -18.96
C LEU A 14 -62.51 -3.67 -18.41
N GLY A 15 -61.78 -2.56 -18.23
CA GLY A 15 -62.29 -1.19 -18.27
C GLY A 15 -61.59 -0.41 -19.40
N ASN A 16 -62.37 0.13 -20.34
CA ASN A 16 -61.93 0.81 -21.56
C ASN A 16 -61.61 2.30 -21.33
N PHE A 17 -60.60 2.85 -22.01
CA PHE A 17 -60.79 3.94 -22.99
C PHE A 17 -59.54 4.13 -23.90
N VAL A 18 -59.84 4.45 -25.15
CA VAL A 18 -59.05 4.36 -26.39
C VAL A 18 -58.17 5.60 -26.61
N ALA A 19 -56.90 5.48 -27.04
CA ALA A 19 -56.47 5.76 -28.42
C ALA A 19 -55.11 5.10 -28.79
N ARG A 20 -55.12 4.40 -29.94
CA ARG A 20 -54.01 3.80 -30.73
C ARG A 20 -53.57 4.78 -31.86
N PRO A 21 -52.53 4.56 -32.73
CA PRO A 21 -51.86 3.30 -33.15
C PRO A 21 -50.29 3.33 -33.16
N MET A 22 -49.57 2.24 -32.81
CA MET A 22 -49.09 1.10 -33.64
C MET A 22 -47.79 1.35 -34.47
N PRO A 23 -47.05 0.30 -34.90
CA PRO A 23 -45.60 0.17 -34.66
C PRO A 23 -44.79 -0.04 -35.96
N ARG A 24 -43.46 -0.08 -35.88
CA ARG A 24 -42.65 -0.82 -36.85
C ARG A 24 -41.60 -1.68 -36.15
N PHE A 25 -41.85 -2.98 -36.26
CA PHE A 25 -40.94 -4.08 -36.02
C PHE A 25 -39.74 -4.06 -36.98
N LEU A 26 -38.69 -4.76 -36.53
CA LEU A 26 -37.66 -5.45 -37.31
C LEU A 26 -36.66 -4.59 -38.10
N GLY A 27 -35.45 -4.49 -37.53
CA GLY A 27 -34.23 -4.22 -38.26
C GLY A 27 -33.03 -4.38 -37.35
N VAL A 28 -32.26 -5.46 -37.55
CA VAL A 28 -30.92 -5.74 -36.98
C VAL A 28 -30.90 -6.41 -35.59
N LEU A 29 -31.39 -7.65 -35.56
CA LEU A 29 -30.65 -8.75 -34.91
C LEU A 29 -29.47 -9.08 -35.86
N VAL A 30 -28.27 -9.39 -35.33
CA VAL A 30 -27.03 -9.86 -36.05
C VAL A 30 -25.83 -8.88 -36.13
N LEU A 31 -25.70 -7.83 -35.29
CA LEU A 31 -24.42 -7.09 -35.21
C LEU A 31 -24.10 -6.49 -33.82
N LEU A 32 -24.17 -7.32 -32.77
CA LEU A 32 -23.82 -6.93 -31.39
C LEU A 32 -23.13 -8.08 -30.61
N CYS A 33 -22.14 -8.74 -31.23
CA CYS A 33 -21.30 -9.74 -30.54
C CYS A 33 -19.79 -9.62 -30.82
N ALA A 34 -19.27 -8.43 -31.20
CA ALA A 34 -17.84 -8.31 -31.56
C ALA A 34 -17.09 -7.08 -31.00
N SER A 35 -17.57 -6.41 -29.94
CA SER A 35 -16.84 -5.26 -29.37
C SER A 35 -16.98 -5.09 -27.84
N ALA A 36 -16.98 -6.19 -27.09
CA ALA A 36 -16.94 -6.18 -25.62
C ALA A 36 -15.71 -6.92 -25.05
N PHE A 37 -14.61 -6.96 -25.79
CA PHE A 37 -13.29 -7.36 -25.30
C PHE A 37 -12.34 -6.17 -25.45
N GLY A 38 -12.37 -5.30 -24.45
CA GLY A 38 -11.48 -4.14 -24.34
C GLY A 38 -11.67 -3.50 -22.97
N ASP A 39 -10.68 -3.70 -22.11
CA ASP A 39 -10.38 -2.91 -20.91
C ASP A 39 -11.36 -2.96 -19.73
N GLY A 40 -11.16 -4.00 -18.90
CA GLY A 40 -10.56 -3.76 -17.59
C GLY A 40 -11.31 -2.85 -16.60
N ALA A 41 -12.51 -3.26 -16.19
CA ALA A 41 -13.14 -2.77 -14.97
C ALA A 41 -13.80 -3.91 -14.18
N PHE A 42 -13.03 -4.93 -13.85
CA PHE A 42 -13.36 -5.77 -12.70
C PHE A 42 -12.83 -5.06 -11.46
N TRP A 43 -13.70 -4.83 -10.48
CA TRP A 43 -13.34 -4.25 -9.18
C TRP A 43 -12.42 -5.20 -8.40
N ILE A 44 -11.15 -5.25 -8.79
CA ILE A 44 -10.12 -5.96 -8.05
C ILE A 44 -9.70 -5.02 -6.91
N VAL A 45 -10.10 -5.35 -5.69
CA VAL A 45 -9.49 -4.78 -4.48
C VAL A 45 -8.08 -5.36 -4.38
N ASN A 46 -7.15 -4.85 -5.19
CA ASN A 46 -5.73 -5.09 -5.04
C ASN A 46 -5.22 -4.36 -3.79
N ALA A 47 -4.04 -4.72 -3.28
CA ALA A 47 -3.27 -3.81 -2.44
C ALA A 47 -2.94 -2.56 -3.28
N GLN A 48 -3.83 -1.57 -3.26
CA GLN A 48 -3.74 -0.39 -4.13
C GLN A 48 -2.46 0.37 -3.80
N ALA A 49 -1.64 0.66 -4.82
CA ALA A 49 -0.44 1.45 -4.61
C ALA A 49 -0.86 2.89 -4.34
N ASN A 50 -0.19 3.50 -3.37
CA ASN A 50 -0.15 4.94 -3.28
C ASN A 50 0.92 5.45 -4.27
N PRO A 51 0.59 6.33 -5.24
CA PRO A 51 -0.65 7.10 -5.33
C PRO A 51 -1.77 6.53 -6.18
N SER A 52 -1.47 5.70 -7.19
CA SER A 52 -2.47 4.84 -7.82
C SER A 52 -1.84 3.80 -8.75
N THR A 53 -2.48 2.63 -8.88
CA THR A 53 -2.10 1.63 -9.89
C THR A 53 -2.26 2.15 -11.34
N ALA A 54 -3.24 3.01 -11.61
CA ALA A 54 -3.51 3.51 -12.96
C ALA A 54 -2.49 4.56 -13.44
N HIS A 55 -2.01 5.39 -12.52
CA HIS A 55 -1.02 6.42 -12.81
C HIS A 55 0.10 6.38 -11.76
N PRO A 56 1.12 5.52 -12.00
CA PRO A 56 2.21 5.30 -11.05
C PRO A 56 3.08 6.56 -10.80
N GLU A 57 3.01 7.53 -11.71
CA GLU A 57 3.76 8.79 -11.65
C GLU A 57 2.98 9.92 -10.96
N ARG A 58 1.80 9.64 -10.41
CA ARG A 58 1.05 10.64 -9.64
C ARG A 58 1.84 11.05 -8.39
N PRO A 59 1.50 12.21 -7.78
CA PRO A 59 2.13 12.65 -6.55
C PRO A 59 1.76 11.72 -5.38
N LEU A 60 2.66 11.56 -4.40
CA LEU A 60 2.40 10.74 -3.22
C LEU A 60 1.08 11.15 -2.53
N SER A 61 0.30 10.15 -2.17
CA SER A 61 -0.92 10.28 -1.38
C SER A 61 -0.58 10.46 0.09
N ALA A 62 -1.36 11.31 0.75
CA ALA A 62 -1.30 11.54 2.19
C ALA A 62 -2.10 10.46 2.93
N HIS A 63 -1.62 10.00 4.08
CA HIS A 63 -2.33 9.02 4.91
C HIS A 63 -3.57 9.63 5.56
N GLY A 64 -3.52 10.90 5.96
CA GLY A 64 -4.65 11.66 6.48
C GLY A 64 -5.03 11.29 7.91
N THR A 65 -4.07 10.93 8.75
CA THR A 65 -4.32 10.69 10.18
C THR A 65 -4.77 11.97 10.88
N ILE A 66 -4.25 13.12 10.45
CA ILE A 66 -4.68 14.43 10.91
C ILE A 66 -5.72 14.99 9.93
N PRO A 67 -6.89 15.46 10.41
CA PRO A 67 -7.89 16.11 9.57
C PRO A 67 -7.30 17.27 8.75
N GLY A 68 -7.64 17.35 7.46
CA GLY A 68 -7.16 18.39 6.55
C GLY A 68 -5.81 18.10 5.88
N ALA A 69 -5.08 17.05 6.30
CA ALA A 69 -3.76 16.75 5.74
C ALA A 69 -3.82 16.32 4.26
N LYS A 70 -4.85 15.57 3.86
CA LYS A 70 -5.05 15.15 2.46
C LYS A 70 -5.36 16.33 1.55
N GLU A 71 -6.23 17.22 1.99
CA GLU A 71 -6.60 18.45 1.27
C GLU A 71 -5.40 19.38 1.15
N LEU A 72 -4.61 19.52 2.22
CA LEU A 72 -3.39 20.33 2.23
C LEU A 72 -2.34 19.77 1.26
N ALA A 73 -2.07 18.46 1.28
CA ALA A 73 -1.14 17.81 0.37
C ALA A 73 -1.57 18.01 -1.10
N LYS A 74 -2.86 17.79 -1.40
CA LYS A 74 -3.42 18.00 -2.74
C LYS A 74 -3.22 19.44 -3.21
N ARG A 75 -3.58 20.43 -2.38
CA ARG A 75 -3.40 21.86 -2.67
C ARG A 75 -1.94 22.20 -2.93
N LEU A 76 -1.02 21.70 -2.11
CA LEU A 76 0.42 21.93 -2.27
C LEU A 76 0.97 21.37 -3.59
N TYR A 77 0.53 20.18 -4.00
CA TYR A 77 0.91 19.63 -5.31
C TYR A 77 0.31 20.44 -6.48
N GLU A 78 -0.90 20.95 -6.35
CA GLU A 78 -1.52 21.83 -7.36
C GLU A 78 -0.74 23.14 -7.50
N VAL A 79 -0.38 23.78 -6.38
CA VAL A 79 0.43 25.01 -6.40
C VAL A 79 1.85 24.75 -6.94
N TYR A 80 2.46 23.62 -6.56
CA TYR A 80 3.73 23.19 -7.16
C TYR A 80 3.64 23.10 -8.68
N ARG A 81 2.64 22.37 -9.21
CA ARG A 81 2.45 22.20 -10.67
C ARG A 81 2.21 23.53 -11.39
N LYS A 82 1.42 24.43 -10.79
CA LYS A 82 1.21 25.79 -11.30
C LYS A 82 2.53 26.53 -11.48
N HIS A 83 3.39 26.53 -10.46
CA HIS A 83 4.66 27.24 -10.52
C HIS A 83 5.73 26.52 -11.33
N GLU A 84 5.75 25.19 -11.37
CA GLU A 84 6.60 24.41 -12.28
C GLU A 84 6.30 24.78 -13.73
N SER A 85 5.03 24.74 -14.14
CA SER A 85 4.62 25.12 -15.49
C SER A 85 5.00 26.56 -15.82
N ALA A 86 4.80 27.49 -14.88
CA ALA A 86 5.21 28.88 -15.06
C ALA A 86 6.73 29.04 -15.18
N ALA A 87 7.53 28.32 -14.37
CA ALA A 87 8.98 28.37 -14.47
C ALA A 87 9.48 27.86 -15.83
N ILE A 88 8.90 26.76 -16.32
CA ILE A 88 9.23 26.20 -17.64
C ILE A 88 8.90 27.19 -18.76
N ASP A 89 7.71 27.79 -18.76
CA ASP A 89 7.31 28.80 -19.76
C ASP A 89 8.25 30.02 -19.73
N LEU A 90 8.58 30.52 -18.54
CA LEU A 90 9.43 31.70 -18.39
C LEU A 90 10.90 31.44 -18.76
N ASP A 91 11.40 30.22 -18.55
CA ASP A 91 12.75 29.84 -18.96
C ASP A 91 12.95 29.95 -20.48
N THR A 92 11.91 29.65 -21.28
CA THR A 92 11.98 29.78 -22.75
C THR A 92 12.14 31.22 -23.24
N ARG A 93 11.94 32.22 -22.38
CA ARG A 93 11.99 33.66 -22.71
C ARG A 93 13.25 34.34 -22.19
N THR A 94 14.22 33.55 -21.73
CA THR A 94 15.48 34.06 -21.15
C THR A 94 16.42 34.65 -22.20
N ASP A 95 16.17 34.41 -23.48
CA ASP A 95 16.82 35.07 -24.63
C ASP A 95 16.54 36.58 -24.68
N ASN A 96 15.39 37.01 -24.15
CA ASN A 96 15.05 38.42 -23.98
C ASN A 96 14.63 38.72 -22.53
N PRO A 97 15.62 38.87 -21.62
CA PRO A 97 15.36 39.07 -20.19
C PRO A 97 14.43 40.24 -19.85
N SER A 98 14.40 41.28 -20.68
CA SER A 98 13.55 42.47 -20.48
C SER A 98 12.06 42.16 -20.64
N ARG A 99 11.69 41.03 -21.27
CA ARG A 99 10.31 40.56 -21.42
C ARG A 99 9.84 39.66 -20.28
N LEU A 100 10.71 39.33 -19.32
CA LEU A 100 10.30 38.54 -18.16
C LEU A 100 9.31 39.34 -17.30
N PRO A 101 8.14 38.77 -16.95
CA PRO A 101 7.08 39.49 -16.25
C PRO A 101 7.41 39.61 -14.75
N TYR A 102 8.06 40.71 -14.36
CA TYR A 102 8.41 41.03 -12.97
C TYR A 102 7.28 40.72 -11.98
N ARG A 103 6.06 41.23 -12.25
CA ARG A 103 4.91 41.05 -11.34
C ARG A 103 4.57 39.58 -11.11
N LYS A 104 4.61 38.75 -12.16
CA LYS A 104 4.33 37.30 -12.03
C LYS A 104 5.43 36.59 -11.23
N LEU A 105 6.70 36.91 -11.49
CA LEU A 105 7.84 36.31 -10.76
C LEU A 105 7.82 36.70 -9.27
N SER A 106 7.56 37.97 -8.99
CA SER A 106 7.48 38.53 -7.64
C SER A 106 6.31 37.94 -6.84
N GLN A 107 5.12 37.84 -7.44
CA GLN A 107 3.96 37.16 -6.86
C GLN A 107 4.21 35.67 -6.63
N ALA A 108 4.87 34.99 -7.57
CA ALA A 108 5.24 33.58 -7.39
C ALA A 108 6.17 33.38 -6.19
N GLY A 109 7.13 34.29 -5.96
CA GLY A 109 7.96 34.28 -4.76
C GLY A 109 7.15 34.38 -3.46
N ALA A 110 6.18 35.29 -3.42
CA ALA A 110 5.29 35.49 -2.28
C ALA A 110 4.38 34.28 -2.00
N GLU A 111 3.84 33.64 -3.05
CA GLU A 111 3.06 32.39 -2.94
C GLU A 111 3.95 31.23 -2.45
N LEU A 112 5.10 31.00 -3.09
CA LEU A 112 6.03 29.92 -2.73
C LEU A 112 6.58 30.05 -1.30
N TYR A 113 6.72 31.28 -0.77
CA TYR A 113 7.05 31.50 0.63
C TYR A 113 6.03 30.85 1.58
N LEU A 114 4.74 31.08 1.34
CA LEU A 114 3.65 30.53 2.16
C LEU A 114 3.57 29.01 2.01
N GLU A 115 3.63 28.51 0.78
CA GLU A 115 3.48 27.07 0.54
C GLU A 115 4.62 26.25 1.16
N LYS A 116 5.84 26.78 1.21
CA LYS A 116 6.95 26.11 1.91
C LYS A 116 6.73 26.02 3.41
N ARG A 117 6.00 26.97 4.02
CA ARG A 117 5.61 26.86 5.44
C ARG A 117 4.53 25.81 5.62
N GLU A 118 3.56 25.77 4.73
CA GLU A 118 2.48 24.79 4.75
C GLU A 118 2.97 23.36 4.49
N ALA A 119 4.00 23.18 3.65
CA ALA A 119 4.68 21.89 3.51
C ALA A 119 5.36 21.44 4.82
N LYS A 120 6.01 22.35 5.55
CA LYS A 120 6.55 22.04 6.89
C LYS A 120 5.45 21.70 7.89
N ARG A 121 4.30 22.38 7.82
CA ARG A 121 3.13 22.05 8.64
C ARG A 121 2.60 20.65 8.31
N LEU A 122 2.51 20.31 7.02
CA LEU A 122 2.16 18.97 6.56
C LEU A 122 3.14 17.91 7.09
N ARG A 123 4.44 18.23 7.17
CA ARG A 123 5.45 17.35 7.79
C ARG A 123 5.19 17.15 9.29
N LEU A 124 4.76 18.18 10.01
CA LEU A 124 4.36 18.07 11.42
C LEU A 124 3.09 17.21 11.59
N MET A 125 2.25 17.12 10.57
CA MET A 125 1.10 16.20 10.52
C MET A 125 1.50 14.74 10.21
N GLY A 126 2.80 14.42 10.18
CA GLY A 126 3.32 13.07 9.99
C GLY A 126 3.39 12.59 8.53
N GLU A 127 3.06 13.46 7.57
CA GLU A 127 2.83 13.05 6.19
C GLU A 127 4.13 12.91 5.38
N PRO A 128 4.42 11.72 4.78
CA PRO A 128 5.58 11.53 3.91
C PRO A 128 5.59 12.43 2.67
N ALA A 129 4.41 12.75 2.12
CA ALA A 129 4.27 13.64 0.97
C ALA A 129 4.89 15.03 1.22
N ALA A 130 4.96 15.47 2.48
CA ALA A 130 5.60 16.72 2.85
C ALA A 130 7.09 16.76 2.52
N VAL A 131 7.80 15.63 2.64
CA VAL A 131 9.24 15.53 2.37
C VAL A 131 9.51 15.82 0.88
N GLU A 132 8.70 15.23 0.01
CA GLU A 132 8.75 15.48 -1.43
C GLU A 132 8.37 16.94 -1.75
N LEU A 133 7.25 17.42 -1.20
CA LEU A 133 6.72 18.77 -1.44
C LEU A 133 7.69 19.87 -0.99
N GLU A 134 8.31 19.75 0.18
CA GLU A 134 9.32 20.69 0.66
C GLU A 134 10.48 20.83 -0.34
N ARG A 135 10.92 19.70 -0.91
CA ARG A 135 12.00 19.69 -1.90
C ARG A 135 11.56 20.27 -3.24
N LEU A 136 10.40 19.86 -3.73
CA LEU A 136 9.83 20.32 -4.99
C LEU A 136 9.58 21.83 -5.00
N LEU A 137 8.96 22.36 -3.94
CA LEU A 137 8.73 23.79 -3.78
C LEU A 137 10.06 24.56 -3.65
N GLN A 138 11.07 23.99 -2.99
CA GLN A 138 12.40 24.58 -2.92
C GLN A 138 13.10 24.64 -4.31
N LEU A 139 12.95 23.60 -5.13
CA LEU A 139 13.51 23.57 -6.50
C LEU A 139 12.87 24.65 -7.37
N VAL A 140 11.55 24.73 -7.39
CA VAL A 140 10.82 25.76 -8.17
C VAL A 140 11.15 27.16 -7.65
N ASN A 141 11.24 27.36 -6.34
CA ASN A 141 11.62 28.66 -5.76
C ASN A 141 13.04 29.08 -6.16
N LYS A 142 14.00 28.15 -6.16
CA LYS A 142 15.36 28.43 -6.63
C LYS A 142 15.37 28.88 -8.09
N GLU A 143 14.56 28.22 -8.93
CA GLU A 143 14.49 28.53 -10.35
C GLU A 143 13.80 29.87 -10.63
N MET A 144 12.71 30.17 -9.91
CA MET A 144 12.06 31.48 -9.97
C MET A 144 13.01 32.61 -9.55
N HIS A 145 13.85 32.41 -8.52
CA HIS A 145 14.90 33.37 -8.17
C HIS A 145 15.98 33.51 -9.26
N ARG A 146 16.34 32.43 -9.96
CA ARG A 146 17.27 32.50 -11.10
C ARG A 146 16.71 33.39 -12.20
N LEU A 147 15.46 33.14 -12.61
CA LEU A 147 14.75 33.94 -13.61
C LEU A 147 14.61 35.41 -13.18
N MET A 148 14.27 35.66 -11.91
CA MET A 148 14.22 37.01 -11.36
C MET A 148 15.60 37.68 -11.35
N GLY A 149 16.67 36.93 -11.09
CA GLY A 149 18.05 37.40 -11.21
C GLY A 149 18.42 37.82 -12.63
N THR A 150 17.95 37.08 -13.63
CA THR A 150 18.10 37.45 -15.06
C THR A 150 17.36 38.75 -15.38
N TYR A 151 16.10 38.89 -14.94
CA TYR A 151 15.34 40.14 -15.10
C TYR A 151 16.03 41.33 -14.41
N ARG A 152 16.53 41.14 -13.19
CA ARG A 152 17.26 42.17 -12.42
C ARG A 152 18.44 42.74 -13.19
N GLY A 153 19.13 41.93 -13.99
CA GLY A 153 20.28 42.35 -14.78
C GLY A 153 19.96 43.35 -15.91
N THR A 154 18.68 43.60 -16.18
CA THR A 154 18.23 44.56 -17.20
C THR A 154 18.10 45.97 -16.63
N THR A 155 18.06 46.99 -17.50
CA THR A 155 17.80 48.39 -17.08
C THR A 155 16.47 48.55 -16.36
N ALA A 156 15.41 47.88 -16.85
CA ALA A 156 14.09 47.87 -16.21
C ALA A 156 14.12 47.18 -14.84
N GLY A 157 14.85 46.06 -14.73
CA GLY A 157 15.07 45.35 -13.48
C GLY A 157 15.81 46.20 -12.45
N ALA A 158 16.88 46.87 -12.84
CA ALA A 158 17.64 47.77 -11.97
C ALA A 158 16.78 48.95 -11.46
N ALA A 159 15.98 49.57 -12.33
CA ALA A 159 15.03 50.61 -11.93
C ALA A 159 13.98 50.08 -10.95
N GLN A 160 13.48 48.86 -11.16
CA GLN A 160 12.53 48.22 -10.27
C GLN A 160 13.14 47.90 -8.89
N VAL A 161 14.42 47.49 -8.81
CA VAL A 161 15.14 47.32 -7.54
C VAL A 161 15.16 48.62 -6.75
N GLN A 162 15.51 49.75 -7.38
CA GLN A 162 15.53 51.06 -6.71
C GLN A 162 14.14 51.48 -6.22
N LYS A 163 13.11 51.24 -7.03
CA LYS A 163 11.71 51.48 -6.65
C LYS A 163 11.30 50.65 -5.43
N ASN A 164 11.63 49.35 -5.42
CA ASN A 164 11.32 48.48 -4.28
C ASN A 164 12.11 48.89 -3.03
N LEU A 165 13.40 49.25 -3.16
CA LEU A 165 14.21 49.73 -2.03
C LEU A 165 13.64 51.01 -1.42
N ALA A 166 13.25 51.99 -2.26
CA ALA A 166 12.60 53.21 -1.79
C ALA A 166 11.29 52.90 -1.05
N GLN A 167 10.48 51.97 -1.58
CA GLN A 167 9.26 51.52 -0.92
C GLN A 167 9.53 50.81 0.41
N LEU A 168 10.49 49.88 0.45
CA LEU A 168 10.89 49.17 1.67
C LEU A 168 11.39 50.12 2.75
N ASN A 169 12.23 51.10 2.39
CA ASN A 169 12.69 52.12 3.32
C ASN A 169 11.53 52.96 3.89
N ARG A 170 10.55 53.31 3.04
CA ARG A 170 9.36 54.06 3.47
C ARG A 170 8.46 53.26 4.41
N ILE A 171 8.24 51.96 4.16
CA ILE A 171 7.35 51.14 4.99
C ILE A 171 8.04 50.56 6.23
N ARG A 172 9.38 50.56 6.27
CA ARG A 172 10.17 49.94 7.35
C ARG A 172 9.73 50.36 8.77
N PRO A 173 9.54 51.66 9.10
CA PRO A 173 9.12 52.04 10.45
C PRO A 173 7.76 51.45 10.85
N ARG A 174 6.83 51.32 9.88
CA ARG A 174 5.52 50.71 10.10
C ARG A 174 5.65 49.19 10.28
N ASN A 175 6.46 48.53 9.45
CA ASN A 175 6.72 47.10 9.57
C ASN A 175 7.42 46.77 10.89
N ASP A 176 8.39 47.57 11.32
CA ASP A 176 9.09 47.39 12.58
C ASP A 176 8.12 47.47 13.77
N LYS A 177 7.22 48.46 13.79
CA LYS A 177 6.15 48.57 14.81
C LYS A 177 5.18 47.39 14.77
N ALA A 178 4.83 46.90 13.58
CA ALA A 178 3.96 45.75 13.43
C ALA A 178 4.64 44.46 13.91
N LEU A 179 5.93 44.29 13.64
CA LEU A 179 6.75 43.18 14.14
C LEU A 179 6.88 43.21 15.66
N ASP A 180 6.99 44.38 16.27
CA ASP A 180 6.98 44.51 17.74
C ASP A 180 5.64 44.07 18.33
N LYS A 181 4.52 44.48 17.72
CA LYS A 181 3.17 44.00 18.12
C LYS A 181 3.01 42.49 17.96
N ILE A 182 3.53 41.92 16.87
CA ILE A 182 3.51 40.46 16.65
C ILE A 182 4.38 39.77 17.72
N ALA A 183 5.56 40.29 18.02
CA ALA A 183 6.42 39.76 19.07
C ALA A 183 5.75 39.80 20.44
N ASP A 184 5.02 40.86 20.77
CA ASP A 184 4.24 40.95 22.00
C ASP A 184 3.06 39.97 22.02
N ALA A 185 2.37 39.77 20.88
CA ALA A 185 1.35 38.72 20.75
C ALA A 185 1.94 37.31 21.00
N ILE A 186 3.16 37.04 20.51
CA ILE A 186 3.88 35.77 20.76
C ILE A 186 4.24 35.62 22.25
N LYS A 187 4.66 36.69 22.92
CA LYS A 187 4.92 36.69 24.37
C LYS A 187 3.64 36.39 25.15
N ASN A 188 2.53 37.00 24.74
CA ASN A 188 1.19 36.82 25.32
C ASN A 188 0.48 35.53 24.86
N ASN A 189 1.20 34.61 24.20
CA ASN A 189 0.69 33.32 23.74
C ASN A 189 -0.47 33.38 22.73
N GLN A 190 -0.63 34.49 22.01
CA GLN A 190 -1.61 34.68 20.94
C GLN A 190 -1.05 34.17 19.60
N LEU A 191 -0.66 32.88 19.56
CA LEU A 191 0.18 32.33 18.48
C LEU A 191 -0.51 32.28 17.12
N GLU A 192 -1.80 31.92 17.05
CA GLU A 192 -2.53 31.87 15.76
C GLU A 192 -2.70 33.25 15.13
N GLN A 193 -2.98 34.26 15.95
CA GLN A 193 -3.07 35.65 15.49
C GLN A 193 -1.71 36.13 14.99
N ALA A 194 -0.65 35.84 15.75
CA ALA A 194 0.72 36.18 15.37
C ALA A 194 1.12 35.50 14.05
N GLU A 195 0.79 34.23 13.86
CA GLU A 195 1.05 33.51 12.61
C GLU A 195 0.34 34.15 11.42
N LYS A 196 -0.98 34.37 11.49
CA LYS A 196 -1.74 34.99 10.39
C LYS A 196 -1.17 36.36 9.99
N GLN A 197 -0.80 37.17 10.98
CA GLN A 197 -0.20 38.48 10.74
C GLN A 197 1.20 38.36 10.11
N LEU A 198 2.01 37.42 10.59
CA LEU A 198 3.38 37.22 10.14
C LEU A 198 3.45 36.56 8.76
N GLU A 199 2.51 35.68 8.42
CA GLU A 199 2.37 35.09 7.09
C GLU A 199 1.99 36.13 6.04
N LYS A 200 0.98 36.96 6.35
CA LYS A 200 0.61 38.09 5.49
C LYS A 200 1.78 39.04 5.27
N MET A 201 2.43 39.46 6.36
CA MET A 201 3.62 40.33 6.26
C MET A 201 4.76 39.66 5.50
N GLY A 202 4.97 38.35 5.69
CA GLY A 202 5.99 37.59 4.99
C GLY A 202 5.75 37.53 3.49
N SER A 203 4.50 37.32 3.07
CA SER A 203 4.10 37.34 1.66
C SER A 203 4.30 38.73 1.04
N ASP A 204 3.80 39.78 1.69
CA ASP A 204 3.96 41.18 1.24
C ASP A 204 5.44 41.59 1.15
N LEU A 205 6.25 41.16 2.12
CA LEU A 205 7.68 41.43 2.16
C LEU A 205 8.43 40.65 1.08
N GLU A 206 8.12 39.36 0.90
CA GLU A 206 8.75 38.52 -0.10
C GLU A 206 8.50 39.04 -1.51
N GLU A 207 7.30 39.53 -1.83
CA GLU A 207 6.97 40.14 -3.12
C GLU A 207 7.98 41.26 -3.48
N LEU A 208 8.29 42.14 -2.52
CA LEU A 208 9.25 43.23 -2.72
C LEU A 208 10.72 42.77 -2.73
N LEU A 209 11.06 41.79 -1.90
CA LEU A 209 12.42 41.31 -1.71
C LEU A 209 12.88 40.30 -2.76
N PHE A 210 11.96 39.67 -3.51
CA PHE A 210 12.27 38.55 -4.40
C PHE A 210 13.31 38.88 -5.49
N ILE A 211 13.36 40.14 -5.92
CA ILE A 211 14.32 40.66 -6.91
C ILE A 211 15.70 40.96 -6.31
N MET A 212 15.82 41.09 -4.99
CA MET A 212 17.02 41.63 -4.35
C MET A 212 18.15 40.61 -4.22
N ILE A 213 19.41 41.08 -4.21
CA ILE A 213 20.54 40.26 -3.77
C ILE A 213 20.57 40.16 -2.23
N PRO A 214 21.26 39.15 -1.65
CA PRO A 214 21.30 38.96 -0.21
C PRO A 214 21.73 40.20 0.61
N SER A 215 22.68 40.99 0.11
CA SER A 215 23.15 42.20 0.80
C SER A 215 22.09 43.31 0.88
N GLN A 216 21.27 43.45 -0.16
CA GLN A 216 20.15 44.40 -0.21
C GLN A 216 18.96 43.91 0.62
N ARG A 217 18.75 42.60 0.66
CA ARG A 217 17.62 41.95 1.32
C ARG A 217 17.76 41.95 2.85
N LYS A 218 18.95 41.63 3.36
CA LYS A 218 19.25 41.40 4.78
C LYS A 218 18.75 42.52 5.71
N PRO A 219 18.97 43.83 5.43
CA PRO A 219 18.53 44.91 6.32
C PRO A 219 17.00 44.99 6.52
N HIS A 220 16.22 44.48 5.56
CA HIS A 220 14.76 44.55 5.57
C HIS A 220 14.12 43.27 6.12
N GLU A 221 14.78 42.12 6.00
CA GLU A 221 14.23 40.85 6.49
C GLU A 221 14.70 40.45 7.88
N GLN A 222 15.84 40.96 8.37
CA GLN A 222 16.47 40.43 9.60
C GLN A 222 15.50 40.41 10.80
N LYS A 223 14.83 41.53 11.09
CA LYS A 223 13.86 41.62 12.20
C LYS A 223 12.67 40.67 11.99
N PHE A 224 12.19 40.58 10.75
CA PHE A 224 11.12 39.64 10.37
C PHE A 224 11.54 38.19 10.63
N LEU A 225 12.74 37.78 10.20
CA LEU A 225 13.27 36.43 10.42
C LEU A 225 13.45 36.13 11.91
N THR A 226 13.86 37.11 12.72
CA THR A 226 13.97 36.97 14.18
C THR A 226 12.60 36.72 14.82
N VAL A 227 11.58 37.54 14.54
CA VAL A 227 10.23 37.37 15.10
C VAL A 227 9.60 36.05 14.61
N ARG A 228 9.84 35.68 13.34
CA ARG A 228 9.45 34.38 12.80
C ARG A 228 10.07 33.22 13.57
N GLY A 229 11.38 33.30 13.86
CA GLY A 229 12.08 32.29 14.66
C GLY A 229 11.48 32.15 16.07
N GLN A 230 11.10 33.26 16.69
CA GLN A 230 10.41 33.25 18.00
C GLN A 230 9.03 32.57 17.92
N LEU A 231 8.25 32.85 16.87
CA LEU A 231 6.97 32.19 16.63
C LEU A 231 7.16 30.69 16.42
N ASP A 232 8.02 30.30 15.48
CA ASP A 232 8.24 28.90 15.10
C ASP A 232 8.77 28.08 16.30
N ALA A 233 9.58 28.68 17.18
CA ALA A 233 10.07 28.07 18.42
C ALA A 233 8.96 27.74 19.43
N LYS A 234 7.85 28.50 19.45
CA LYS A 234 6.68 28.21 20.30
C LYS A 234 5.64 27.35 19.60
N LEU A 235 5.36 27.64 18.33
CA LEU A 235 4.26 27.04 17.58
C LEU A 235 4.59 25.61 17.13
N THR A 236 5.85 25.32 16.76
CA THR A 236 6.24 23.98 16.30
C THR A 236 6.08 22.92 17.39
N PRO A 237 6.59 23.11 18.63
CA PRO A 237 6.35 22.15 19.71
C PRO A 237 4.88 21.99 20.05
N LEU A 238 4.12 23.10 20.10
CA LEU A 238 2.68 23.07 20.37
C LEU A 238 1.93 22.23 19.33
N ARG A 239 2.17 22.46 18.04
CA ARG A 239 1.56 21.69 16.95
C ARG A 239 1.97 20.23 16.97
N ARG A 240 3.26 19.95 17.19
CA ARG A 240 3.76 18.58 17.31
C ARG A 240 3.02 17.84 18.43
N GLN A 241 2.83 18.49 19.59
CA GLN A 241 2.06 17.92 20.69
C GLN A 241 0.59 17.71 20.29
N GLN A 242 -0.08 18.70 19.72
CA GLN A 242 -1.48 18.59 19.28
C GLN A 242 -1.70 17.46 18.27
N TYR A 243 -0.85 17.36 17.26
CA TYR A 243 -0.94 16.31 16.26
C TYR A 243 -0.57 14.94 16.84
N ALA A 244 0.40 14.86 17.74
CA ALA A 244 0.72 13.62 18.45
C ALA A 244 -0.47 13.13 19.32
N GLU A 245 -1.19 14.03 20.00
CA GLU A 245 -2.39 13.64 20.75
C GLU A 245 -3.51 13.11 19.84
N GLN A 246 -3.74 13.73 18.68
CA GLN A 246 -4.69 13.19 17.70
C GLN A 246 -4.24 11.83 17.14
N ALA A 247 -2.95 11.68 16.84
CA ALA A 247 -2.38 10.41 16.41
C ALA A 247 -2.53 9.33 17.48
N LYS A 248 -2.40 9.66 18.77
CA LYS A 248 -2.64 8.73 19.88
C LYS A 248 -4.08 8.21 19.91
N LEU A 249 -5.07 9.02 19.58
CA LEU A 249 -6.46 8.56 19.47
C LEU A 249 -6.62 7.53 18.33
N ALA A 250 -6.01 7.78 17.17
CA ALA A 250 -6.02 6.84 16.06
C ALA A 250 -5.27 5.54 16.38
N VAL A 251 -4.15 5.62 17.11
CA VAL A 251 -3.42 4.47 17.66
C VAL A 251 -4.32 3.68 18.61
N ALA A 252 -4.96 4.34 19.58
CA ALA A 252 -5.83 3.70 20.55
C ALA A 252 -7.00 2.95 19.89
N ALA A 253 -7.62 3.53 18.85
CA ALA A 253 -8.69 2.86 18.10
C ALA A 253 -8.20 1.57 17.41
N ASN A 254 -7.01 1.59 16.80
CA ASN A 254 -6.44 0.39 16.19
C ASN A 254 -6.01 -0.65 17.23
N LEU A 255 -5.48 -0.22 18.38
CA LEU A 255 -5.14 -1.11 19.49
C LEU A 255 -6.39 -1.74 20.12
N GLN A 256 -7.51 -1.01 20.19
CA GLN A 256 -8.79 -1.56 20.63
C GLN A 256 -9.26 -2.65 19.68
N GLN A 257 -9.27 -2.38 18.36
CA GLN A 257 -9.62 -3.39 17.35
C GLN A 257 -8.74 -4.65 17.47
N ALA A 258 -7.44 -4.49 17.71
CA ALA A 258 -6.57 -5.64 17.95
C ALA A 258 -6.90 -6.37 19.27
N GLY A 259 -7.28 -5.63 20.32
CA GLY A 259 -7.69 -6.19 21.61
C GLY A 259 -9.02 -6.93 21.57
N ASP A 260 -9.96 -6.50 20.72
CA ASP A 260 -11.28 -7.12 20.55
C ASP A 260 -11.16 -8.59 20.10
N PHE A 261 -10.11 -8.92 19.31
CA PHE A 261 -9.79 -10.29 18.93
C PHE A 261 -9.56 -11.22 20.13
N LEU A 262 -8.99 -10.72 21.24
CA LEU A 262 -8.75 -11.55 22.44
C LEU A 262 -10.05 -11.97 23.12
N THR A 263 -11.06 -11.11 23.07
CA THR A 263 -12.40 -11.43 23.58
C THR A 263 -13.11 -12.36 22.61
N GLU A 264 -13.01 -12.05 21.32
CA GLU A 264 -13.65 -12.82 20.25
C GLU A 264 -13.11 -14.26 20.17
N SER A 265 -11.79 -14.45 20.28
CA SER A 265 -11.19 -15.77 20.22
C SER A 265 -11.66 -16.68 21.36
N ARG A 266 -11.84 -16.11 22.57
CA ARG A 266 -12.41 -16.82 23.72
C ARG A 266 -13.88 -17.13 23.53
N ARG A 267 -14.66 -16.19 22.98
CA ARG A 267 -16.09 -16.39 22.67
C ARG A 267 -16.27 -17.56 21.72
N VAL A 268 -15.54 -17.56 20.60
CA VAL A 268 -15.61 -18.62 19.58
C VAL A 268 -15.28 -19.99 20.18
N ALA A 269 -14.20 -20.11 20.96
CA ALA A 269 -13.84 -21.36 21.61
C ALA A 269 -14.91 -21.82 22.63
N ALA A 270 -15.50 -20.91 23.40
CA ALA A 270 -16.53 -21.21 24.37
C ALA A 270 -17.86 -21.63 23.73
N GLU A 271 -18.31 -20.95 22.67
CA GLU A 271 -19.52 -21.32 21.92
C GLU A 271 -19.37 -22.68 21.25
N MET A 272 -18.21 -22.95 20.64
CA MET A 272 -17.91 -24.26 20.08
C MET A 272 -17.97 -25.36 21.14
N ALA A 273 -17.42 -25.11 22.34
CA ALA A 273 -17.48 -26.05 23.45
C ALA A 273 -18.90 -26.28 23.99
N ALA A 274 -19.75 -25.25 24.00
CA ALA A 274 -21.11 -25.34 24.52
C ALA A 274 -22.09 -26.00 23.52
N ASN A 275 -22.01 -25.62 22.25
CA ASN A 275 -23.06 -25.89 21.26
C ASN A 275 -22.57 -26.68 20.04
N GLY A 276 -21.26 -26.90 19.88
CA GLY A 276 -20.67 -27.52 18.69
C GLY A 276 -20.76 -26.67 17.42
N LYS A 277 -21.24 -25.42 17.53
CA LYS A 277 -21.34 -24.42 16.48
C LYS A 277 -21.04 -23.04 17.03
N VAL A 278 -20.61 -22.14 16.15
CA VAL A 278 -20.29 -20.74 16.48
C VAL A 278 -21.13 -19.82 15.61
N THR A 279 -21.63 -18.74 16.17
CA THR A 279 -22.28 -17.69 15.36
C THR A 279 -21.24 -16.67 14.92
N ALA A 280 -21.08 -16.50 13.61
CA ALA A 280 -20.25 -15.45 13.02
C ALA A 280 -20.89 -14.06 13.18
N ALA A 281 -20.12 -13.01 12.93
CA ALA A 281 -20.59 -11.63 13.08
C ALA A 281 -21.77 -11.27 12.16
N ASP A 282 -21.89 -11.95 11.02
CA ASP A 282 -22.98 -11.86 10.05
C ASP A 282 -24.15 -12.80 10.35
N GLN A 283 -24.15 -13.46 11.52
CA GLN A 283 -25.16 -14.39 12.01
C GLN A 283 -25.18 -15.76 11.31
N ASP A 284 -24.17 -16.08 10.51
CA ASP A 284 -24.02 -17.42 9.96
C ASP A 284 -23.55 -18.41 11.05
N GLU A 285 -24.16 -19.60 11.07
CA GLU A 285 -23.70 -20.70 11.92
C GLU A 285 -22.51 -21.40 11.27
N LEU A 286 -21.39 -21.44 11.99
CA LEU A 286 -20.16 -22.07 11.56
C LEU A 286 -19.92 -23.38 12.33
N ASP A 287 -19.53 -24.41 11.59
CA ASP A 287 -18.96 -25.64 12.13
C ASP A 287 -17.49 -25.44 12.53
N ALA A 288 -16.81 -26.51 12.97
CA ALA A 288 -15.44 -26.40 13.47
C ALA A 288 -14.43 -25.91 12.41
N PRO A 289 -14.38 -26.45 11.17
CA PRO A 289 -13.55 -25.88 10.12
C PRO A 289 -13.87 -24.41 9.83
N GLY A 290 -15.16 -24.06 9.73
CA GLY A 290 -15.60 -22.67 9.55
C GLY A 290 -15.13 -21.74 10.68
N ALA A 291 -15.22 -22.20 11.93
CA ALA A 291 -14.75 -21.45 13.10
C ALA A 291 -13.23 -21.24 13.10
N VAL A 292 -12.44 -22.24 12.69
CA VAL A 292 -10.98 -22.09 12.53
C VAL A 292 -10.65 -21.06 11.46
N ARG A 293 -11.33 -21.11 10.31
CA ARG A 293 -11.16 -20.12 9.23
C ARG A 293 -11.51 -18.71 9.71
N TYR A 294 -12.64 -18.57 10.38
CA TYR A 294 -13.09 -17.30 10.97
C TYR A 294 -12.06 -16.72 11.95
N LEU A 295 -11.53 -17.54 12.86
CA LEU A 295 -10.46 -17.12 13.79
C LEU A 295 -9.21 -16.64 13.05
N ALA A 296 -8.81 -17.33 11.97
CA ALA A 296 -7.66 -16.92 11.17
C ALA A 296 -7.87 -15.56 10.47
N GLU A 297 -9.07 -15.31 9.97
CA GLU A 297 -9.43 -14.02 9.37
C GLU A 297 -9.44 -12.89 10.40
N GLN A 298 -10.06 -13.10 11.56
CA GLN A 298 -10.08 -12.13 12.66
C GLN A 298 -8.67 -11.85 13.19
N TRP A 299 -7.83 -12.88 13.32
CA TRP A 299 -6.43 -12.71 13.71
C TRP A 299 -5.66 -11.87 12.68
N GLY A 300 -5.87 -12.12 11.40
CA GLY A 300 -5.29 -11.31 10.32
C GLY A 300 -5.72 -9.84 10.37
N GLN A 301 -6.99 -9.56 10.67
CA GLN A 301 -7.49 -8.19 10.83
C GLN A 301 -6.86 -7.49 12.05
N ALA A 302 -6.75 -8.20 13.18
CA ALA A 302 -6.09 -7.70 14.40
C ALA A 302 -4.60 -7.43 14.17
N SER A 303 -3.90 -8.31 13.45
CA SER A 303 -2.50 -8.11 13.05
C SER A 303 -2.34 -6.86 12.17
N ALA A 304 -3.21 -6.66 11.17
CA ALA A 304 -3.19 -5.45 10.36
C ALA A 304 -3.46 -4.19 11.19
N ALA A 305 -4.33 -4.26 12.21
CA ALA A 305 -4.57 -3.14 13.13
C ALA A 305 -3.33 -2.78 13.96
N LEU A 306 -2.57 -3.77 14.45
CA LEU A 306 -1.28 -3.53 15.11
C LEU A 306 -0.27 -2.86 14.17
N ILE A 307 -0.21 -3.31 12.90
CA ILE A 307 0.67 -2.70 11.89
C ILE A 307 0.28 -1.24 11.63
N ARG A 308 -1.01 -0.94 11.48
CA ARG A 308 -1.50 0.44 11.33
C ARG A 308 -1.13 1.31 12.53
N SER A 309 -1.34 0.80 13.75
CA SER A 309 -0.97 1.49 14.99
C SER A 309 0.53 1.82 15.01
N MET A 310 1.39 0.83 14.74
CA MET A 310 2.84 1.01 14.69
C MET A 310 3.25 2.04 13.62
N ALA A 311 2.67 1.97 12.43
CA ALA A 311 2.97 2.90 11.35
C ALA A 311 2.53 4.35 11.65
N ILE A 312 1.40 4.54 12.35
CA ILE A 312 1.02 5.85 12.86
C ILE A 312 2.08 6.34 13.86
N GLN A 313 2.53 5.49 14.79
CA GLN A 313 3.57 5.90 15.74
C GLN A 313 4.89 6.29 15.05
N TRP A 314 5.29 5.57 13.99
CA TRP A 314 6.44 5.94 13.14
C TRP A 314 6.31 7.35 12.53
N ALA A 315 5.10 7.74 12.12
CA ALA A 315 4.86 9.03 11.48
C ALA A 315 5.03 10.23 12.45
N PHE A 316 4.76 10.03 13.73
CA PHE A 316 4.71 11.11 14.73
C PHE A 316 5.81 11.06 15.80
N SER A 317 6.74 10.10 15.71
CA SER A 317 7.82 9.92 16.67
C SER A 317 9.20 10.05 16.03
N ASN A 318 10.19 10.37 16.87
CA ASN A 318 11.61 10.34 16.50
C ASN A 318 12.29 9.03 16.93
N ALA A 319 11.55 8.10 17.55
CA ALA A 319 12.06 6.78 17.91
C ALA A 319 12.37 5.96 16.64
N SER A 320 13.38 5.09 16.72
CA SER A 320 13.75 4.25 15.58
C SER A 320 12.66 3.23 15.27
N PRO A 321 12.52 2.79 14.01
CA PRO A 321 11.66 1.66 13.66
C PRO A 321 11.86 0.42 14.54
N SER A 322 13.10 0.08 14.89
CA SER A 322 13.44 -1.00 15.82
C SER A 322 12.81 -0.87 17.21
N GLN A 323 12.81 0.33 17.81
CA GLN A 323 12.19 0.56 19.13
C GLN A 323 10.68 0.28 19.12
N PHE A 324 10.01 0.65 18.02
CA PHE A 324 8.59 0.37 17.84
C PHE A 324 8.30 -1.11 17.59
N HIS A 325 9.20 -1.78 16.89
CA HIS A 325 9.15 -3.22 16.74
C HIS A 325 9.18 -3.90 18.11
N GLU A 326 10.17 -3.59 18.95
CA GLU A 326 10.32 -4.17 20.29
C GLU A 326 9.10 -3.95 21.20
N THR A 327 8.49 -2.76 21.14
CA THR A 327 7.32 -2.43 21.98
C THR A 327 6.01 -3.03 21.46
N THR A 328 5.91 -3.33 20.17
CA THR A 328 4.72 -3.90 19.53
C THR A 328 4.73 -5.43 19.52
N MET A 329 5.91 -6.05 19.43
CA MET A 329 6.06 -7.51 19.38
C MET A 329 5.39 -8.27 20.52
N PRO A 330 5.40 -7.81 21.80
CA PRO A 330 4.65 -8.48 22.87
C PRO A 330 3.15 -8.61 22.60
N ARG A 331 2.54 -7.60 21.95
CA ARG A 331 1.13 -7.66 21.55
C ARG A 331 0.91 -8.64 20.40
N VAL A 332 1.83 -8.68 19.44
CA VAL A 332 1.81 -9.69 18.35
C VAL A 332 1.89 -11.10 18.91
N SER A 333 2.78 -11.34 19.87
CA SER A 333 2.88 -12.62 20.59
C SER A 333 1.59 -12.94 21.34
N GLN A 334 0.97 -11.97 22.01
CA GLN A 334 -0.31 -12.18 22.71
C GLN A 334 -1.43 -12.59 21.75
N LEU A 335 -1.57 -11.93 20.60
CA LEU A 335 -2.55 -12.33 19.58
C LEU A 335 -2.26 -13.74 19.06
N THR A 336 -0.97 -14.05 18.82
CA THR A 336 -0.55 -15.37 18.32
C THR A 336 -0.88 -16.47 19.30
N THR A 337 -0.60 -16.28 20.59
CA THR A 337 -0.95 -17.24 21.64
C THR A 337 -2.46 -17.42 21.73
N ALA A 338 -3.23 -16.32 21.78
CA ALA A 338 -4.69 -16.39 21.88
C ALA A 338 -5.34 -17.10 20.67
N ALA A 339 -4.80 -16.88 19.47
CA ALA A 339 -5.27 -17.57 18.26
C ALA A 339 -5.00 -19.08 18.34
N LYS A 340 -3.77 -19.47 18.70
CA LYS A 340 -3.38 -20.88 18.83
C LYS A 340 -4.19 -21.63 19.89
N GLU A 341 -4.41 -21.00 21.04
CA GLU A 341 -5.24 -21.54 22.12
C GLU A 341 -6.69 -21.71 21.69
N ALA A 342 -7.27 -20.69 21.05
CA ALA A 342 -8.65 -20.74 20.57
C ALA A 342 -8.85 -21.82 19.49
N ILE A 343 -7.95 -21.91 18.51
CA ILE A 343 -8.01 -22.93 17.46
C ILE A 343 -7.90 -24.34 18.06
N THR A 344 -6.97 -24.53 19.00
CA THR A 344 -6.84 -25.82 19.71
C THR A 344 -8.11 -26.16 20.50
N GLY A 345 -8.69 -25.17 21.18
CA GLY A 345 -9.96 -25.32 21.90
C GLY A 345 -11.13 -25.68 21.00
N VAL A 346 -11.21 -25.10 19.80
CA VAL A 346 -12.22 -25.46 18.79
C VAL A 346 -12.06 -26.92 18.36
N ILE A 347 -10.85 -27.39 18.12
CA ILE A 347 -10.58 -28.79 17.73
C ILE A 347 -10.96 -29.75 18.86
N ASP A 348 -10.57 -29.45 20.09
CA ASP A 348 -10.90 -30.28 21.26
C ASP A 348 -12.43 -30.33 21.51
N ALA A 349 -13.12 -29.19 21.38
CA ALA A 349 -14.58 -29.13 21.48
C ALA A 349 -15.27 -29.95 20.38
N ALA A 350 -14.82 -29.82 19.14
CA ALA A 350 -15.35 -30.60 18.01
C ALA A 350 -15.12 -32.11 18.22
N ALA A 351 -14.01 -32.51 18.84
CA ALA A 351 -13.74 -33.90 19.19
C ALA A 351 -14.76 -34.46 20.18
N VAL A 352 -15.36 -33.64 21.05
CA VAL A 352 -16.39 -34.09 22.00
C VAL A 352 -17.73 -34.28 21.28
N SER A 353 -18.17 -33.31 20.50
CA SER A 353 -19.51 -33.28 19.90
C SER A 353 -19.69 -34.14 18.64
N THR A 354 -18.62 -34.42 17.89
CA THR A 354 -18.70 -35.10 16.59
C THR A 354 -18.81 -36.63 16.73
N SER A 355 -19.72 -37.30 16.02
CA SER A 355 -19.83 -38.76 16.04
C SER A 355 -18.59 -39.44 15.44
N ALA A 356 -18.25 -40.66 15.87
CA ALA A 356 -17.05 -41.37 15.40
C ALA A 356 -17.00 -41.55 13.86
N GLU A 357 -18.16 -41.69 13.21
CA GLU A 357 -18.29 -41.86 11.77
C GLU A 357 -17.94 -40.59 10.97
N ALA A 358 -18.19 -39.41 11.54
CA ALA A 358 -17.92 -38.12 10.89
C ALA A 358 -16.48 -37.61 11.12
N ILE A 359 -15.70 -38.26 12.00
CA ILE A 359 -14.33 -37.86 12.33
C ILE A 359 -13.39 -37.79 11.12
N PRO A 360 -13.40 -38.76 10.17
CA PRO A 360 -12.48 -38.70 9.03
C PRO A 360 -12.64 -37.45 8.16
N ALA A 361 -13.89 -37.05 7.88
CA ALA A 361 -14.18 -35.85 7.10
C ALA A 361 -13.73 -34.59 7.85
N LEU A 362 -14.17 -34.43 9.11
CA LEU A 362 -13.79 -33.31 9.96
C LEU A 362 -12.26 -33.18 10.12
N TYR A 363 -11.57 -34.30 10.31
CA TYR A 363 -10.12 -34.32 10.47
C TYR A 363 -9.40 -33.76 9.23
N SER A 364 -9.83 -34.16 8.03
CA SER A 364 -9.28 -33.62 6.78
C SER A 364 -9.57 -32.13 6.63
N ASP A 365 -10.81 -31.69 6.87
CA ASP A 365 -11.18 -30.28 6.72
C ASP A 365 -10.37 -29.39 7.68
N LEU A 366 -10.16 -29.83 8.91
CA LEU A 366 -9.29 -29.14 9.87
C LEU A 366 -7.82 -29.12 9.42
N LEU A 367 -7.29 -30.19 8.80
CA LEU A 367 -5.94 -30.16 8.24
C LEU A 367 -5.80 -29.13 7.11
N LEU A 368 -6.82 -29.00 6.25
CA LEU A 368 -6.83 -27.99 5.19
C LEU A 368 -6.75 -26.57 5.78
N GLU A 369 -7.57 -26.26 6.78
CA GLU A 369 -7.54 -24.95 7.46
C GLU A 369 -6.22 -24.69 8.18
N LEU A 370 -5.71 -25.66 8.95
CA LEU A 370 -4.42 -25.53 9.66
C LEU A 370 -3.26 -25.29 8.69
N SER A 371 -3.22 -26.02 7.57
CA SER A 371 -2.19 -25.83 6.54
C SER A 371 -2.26 -24.42 5.91
N TYR A 372 -3.47 -23.90 5.69
CA TYR A 372 -3.68 -22.56 5.17
C TYR A 372 -3.16 -21.48 6.11
N ILE A 373 -3.35 -21.65 7.42
CA ILE A 373 -2.85 -20.71 8.45
C ILE A 373 -1.33 -20.76 8.53
N ASP A 374 -0.73 -21.94 8.53
CA ASP A 374 0.73 -22.13 8.64
C ASP A 374 1.51 -21.35 7.57
N ARG A 375 1.02 -21.35 6.33
CA ARG A 375 1.68 -20.61 5.23
C ARG A 375 1.73 -19.10 5.46
N ARG A 376 0.82 -18.56 6.27
CA ARG A 376 0.72 -17.12 6.58
C ARG A 376 1.55 -16.71 7.79
N MET A 377 2.11 -17.66 8.53
CA MET A 377 2.82 -17.40 9.78
C MET A 377 4.34 -17.23 9.63
N VAL A 378 4.94 -16.54 10.61
CA VAL A 378 6.37 -16.60 10.94
C VAL A 378 6.63 -17.78 11.89
N GLY A 379 7.71 -18.55 11.65
CA GLY A 379 8.19 -19.56 12.58
C GLY A 379 7.38 -20.87 12.56
N SER A 380 7.29 -21.56 13.71
CA SER A 380 6.54 -22.81 13.84
C SER A 380 5.03 -22.57 13.77
N GLY A 381 4.38 -23.25 12.82
CA GLY A 381 2.97 -23.10 12.48
C GLY A 381 2.00 -23.58 13.57
N VAL A 382 0.73 -23.19 13.43
CA VAL A 382 -0.39 -23.62 14.27
C VAL A 382 -0.59 -25.13 14.20
N SER A 383 -0.35 -25.76 13.04
CA SER A 383 -0.55 -27.21 12.89
C SER A 383 0.27 -28.04 13.88
N LYS A 384 1.50 -27.60 14.19
CA LYS A 384 2.38 -28.25 15.16
C LYS A 384 1.83 -28.15 16.58
N ASP A 385 1.31 -26.98 16.94
CA ASP A 385 0.76 -26.75 18.27
C ASP A 385 -0.59 -27.45 18.47
N CYS A 386 -1.38 -27.58 17.41
CA CYS A 386 -2.64 -28.32 17.40
C CYS A 386 -2.47 -29.84 17.23
N ALA A 387 -1.26 -30.35 16.94
CA ALA A 387 -1.04 -31.77 16.68
C ALA A 387 -1.56 -32.70 17.79
N PRO A 388 -1.40 -32.40 19.11
CA PRO A 388 -1.98 -33.22 20.16
C PRO A 388 -3.52 -33.26 20.14
N ALA A 389 -4.18 -32.13 19.85
CA ALA A 389 -5.64 -32.06 19.74
C ALA A 389 -6.14 -32.86 18.52
N MET A 390 -5.43 -32.75 17.38
CA MET A 390 -5.71 -33.56 16.19
C MET A 390 -5.54 -35.06 16.45
N GLN A 391 -4.55 -35.48 17.23
CA GLN A 391 -4.37 -36.89 17.63
C GLN A 391 -5.53 -37.39 18.51
N ARG A 392 -5.99 -36.57 19.47
CA ARG A 392 -7.17 -36.90 20.29
C ARG A 392 -8.43 -37.05 19.43
N LEU A 393 -8.65 -36.13 18.51
CA LEU A 393 -9.76 -36.18 17.54
C LEU A 393 -9.73 -37.49 16.75
N ALA A 394 -8.57 -37.83 16.15
CA ALA A 394 -8.41 -39.04 15.35
C ALA A 394 -8.64 -40.33 16.15
N SER A 395 -8.30 -40.33 17.45
CA SER A 395 -8.40 -41.51 18.31
C SER A 395 -9.84 -41.91 18.65
N LYS A 396 -10.83 -41.03 18.40
CA LYS A 396 -12.25 -41.32 18.61
C LYS A 396 -12.82 -42.32 17.60
N ALA A 397 -12.23 -42.38 16.40
CA ALA A 397 -12.63 -43.33 15.36
C ALA A 397 -11.72 -44.57 15.40
N SER A 398 -12.31 -45.74 15.64
CA SER A 398 -11.56 -47.00 15.73
C SER A 398 -10.81 -47.29 14.42
N GLY A 399 -9.52 -47.63 14.54
CA GLY A 399 -8.65 -47.94 13.39
C GLY A 399 -8.20 -46.73 12.57
N PHE A 400 -8.80 -45.54 12.74
CA PHE A 400 -8.46 -44.35 11.96
C PHE A 400 -7.01 -43.85 12.17
N PRO A 401 -6.41 -43.88 13.38
CA PRO A 401 -5.00 -43.55 13.54
C PRO A 401 -4.05 -44.44 12.71
N ALA A 402 -4.38 -45.73 12.56
CA ALA A 402 -3.61 -46.63 11.71
C ALA A 402 -3.77 -46.29 10.22
N GLN A 403 -4.96 -45.85 9.80
CA GLN A 403 -5.20 -45.35 8.44
C GLN A 403 -4.39 -44.08 8.16
N ILE A 404 -4.36 -43.12 9.08
CA ILE A 404 -3.52 -41.91 8.98
C ILE A 404 -2.05 -42.30 8.81
N ALA A 405 -1.52 -43.19 9.65
CA ALA A 405 -0.13 -43.63 9.57
C ALA A 405 0.18 -44.43 8.28
N ALA A 406 -0.78 -45.21 7.76
CA ALA A 406 -0.65 -45.90 6.48
C ALA A 406 -0.62 -44.90 5.32
N TYR A 407 -1.54 -43.93 5.32
CA TYR A 407 -1.62 -42.88 4.31
C TYR A 407 -0.35 -42.03 4.28
N GLN A 408 0.12 -41.56 5.44
CA GLN A 408 1.36 -40.79 5.56
C GLN A 408 2.56 -41.51 4.92
N ARG A 409 2.73 -42.81 5.22
CA ARG A 409 3.79 -43.63 4.61
C ARG A 409 3.62 -43.76 3.10
N ALA A 410 2.39 -43.90 2.62
CA ALA A 410 2.11 -44.06 1.19
C ALA A 410 2.40 -42.78 0.39
N VAL A 411 2.13 -41.60 0.93
CA VAL A 411 2.32 -40.31 0.23
C VAL A 411 3.68 -39.67 0.45
N GLU A 412 4.46 -40.11 1.44
CA GLU A 412 5.75 -39.52 1.80
C GLU A 412 6.74 -39.46 0.63
N GLN A 413 6.99 -40.60 -0.02
CA GLN A 413 7.95 -40.68 -1.14
C GLN A 413 7.46 -39.92 -2.38
N PRO A 414 6.18 -40.05 -2.81
CA PRO A 414 5.61 -39.20 -3.85
C PRO A 414 5.80 -37.70 -3.59
N LEU A 415 5.45 -37.21 -2.40
CA LEU A 415 5.61 -35.79 -2.03
C LEU A 415 7.08 -35.35 -2.08
N LYS A 416 8.00 -36.16 -1.55
CA LYS A 416 9.46 -35.88 -1.60
C LYS A 416 9.97 -35.79 -3.02
N TRP A 417 9.61 -36.76 -3.88
CA TRP A 417 10.05 -36.81 -5.27
C TRP A 417 9.51 -35.62 -6.06
N ARG A 418 8.19 -35.33 -5.95
CA ARG A 418 7.55 -34.21 -6.63
C ARG A 418 8.13 -32.87 -6.18
N SER A 419 8.39 -32.69 -4.89
CA SER A 419 9.02 -31.48 -4.36
C SER A 419 10.42 -31.26 -4.91
N ARG A 420 11.23 -32.33 -4.95
CA ARG A 420 12.57 -32.29 -5.56
C ARG A 420 12.51 -31.98 -7.05
N PHE A 421 11.60 -32.62 -7.78
CA PHE A 421 11.42 -32.41 -9.22
C PHE A 421 11.02 -30.97 -9.51
N ALA A 422 9.98 -30.46 -8.84
CA ALA A 422 9.50 -29.09 -9.01
C ALA A 422 10.60 -28.05 -8.76
N ARG A 423 11.39 -28.24 -7.68
CA ARG A 423 12.55 -27.39 -7.38
C ARG A 423 13.59 -27.39 -8.50
N LEU A 424 14.02 -28.56 -8.96
CA LEU A 424 15.01 -28.68 -10.03
C LEU A 424 14.51 -28.09 -11.36
N SER A 425 13.22 -28.29 -11.68
CA SER A 425 12.59 -27.68 -12.85
C SER A 425 12.56 -26.16 -12.75
N ALA A 426 12.22 -25.61 -11.58
CA ALA A 426 12.22 -24.17 -11.35
C ALA A 426 13.63 -23.57 -11.42
N GLU A 427 14.65 -24.25 -10.87
CA GLU A 427 16.06 -23.84 -11.01
C GLU A 427 16.50 -23.76 -12.48
N SER A 428 16.05 -24.69 -13.32
CA SER A 428 16.31 -24.63 -14.76
C SER A 428 15.57 -23.48 -15.45
N LEU A 429 14.32 -23.18 -15.06
CA LEU A 429 13.52 -22.10 -15.66
C LEU A 429 13.95 -20.71 -15.21
N ASP A 430 14.55 -20.61 -14.03
CA ASP A 430 15.03 -19.37 -13.44
C ASP A 430 16.34 -18.86 -14.07
N GLN A 431 16.97 -19.66 -14.94
CA GLN A 431 18.14 -19.22 -15.70
C GLN A 431 17.83 -17.93 -16.48
N GLY A 432 18.57 -16.86 -16.15
CA GLY A 432 18.40 -15.54 -16.78
C GLY A 432 17.32 -14.64 -16.13
N TYR A 433 16.79 -15.01 -14.97
CA TYR A 433 15.98 -14.13 -14.12
C TYR A 433 16.85 -13.50 -13.05
N LEU A 434 16.67 -12.20 -12.81
CA LEU A 434 17.30 -11.51 -11.68
C LEU A 434 16.43 -11.65 -10.44
N ASN A 435 17.02 -11.76 -9.26
CA ASN A 435 16.23 -11.57 -8.04
C ASN A 435 15.65 -10.14 -8.03
N ALA A 436 14.37 -9.99 -7.70
CA ALA A 436 13.70 -8.68 -7.72
C ALA A 436 14.37 -7.63 -6.81
N ALA A 437 14.80 -8.02 -5.61
CA ALA A 437 15.54 -7.13 -4.70
C ALA A 437 16.90 -6.69 -5.30
N ALA A 438 17.56 -7.61 -6.03
CA ALA A 438 18.80 -7.30 -6.74
C ALA A 438 18.56 -6.35 -7.92
N ALA A 439 17.46 -6.53 -8.67
CA ALA A 439 17.06 -5.63 -9.75
C ALA A 439 16.84 -4.19 -9.24
N ILE A 440 16.35 -4.04 -8.01
CA ILE A 440 16.15 -2.75 -7.35
C ILE A 440 17.48 -2.05 -7.02
N SER A 441 18.53 -2.81 -6.76
CA SER A 441 19.82 -2.25 -6.39
C SER A 441 20.74 -1.99 -7.59
N GLN A 442 20.27 -2.22 -8.82
CA GLN A 442 21.08 -2.10 -10.03
C GLN A 442 21.33 -0.63 -10.44
N GLU A 443 22.53 -0.38 -10.98
CA GLU A 443 22.83 0.88 -11.66
C GLU A 443 22.36 0.87 -13.11
N PHE A 444 21.69 1.95 -13.51
CA PHE A 444 21.23 2.16 -14.88
C PHE A 444 22.00 3.31 -15.53
N ASN A 445 22.32 3.17 -16.82
CA ASN A 445 22.92 4.24 -17.59
C ASN A 445 21.83 5.18 -18.11
N VAL A 446 21.62 6.30 -17.42
CA VAL A 446 20.52 7.22 -17.70
C VAL A 446 20.94 8.25 -18.73
N THR A 447 20.39 8.16 -19.94
CA THR A 447 20.67 9.08 -21.04
C THR A 447 19.67 10.23 -21.14
N GLN A 448 18.45 10.05 -20.61
CA GLN A 448 17.39 11.04 -20.60
C GLN A 448 16.69 11.06 -19.23
N PHE A 449 16.31 12.25 -18.77
CA PHE A 449 15.53 12.45 -17.54
C PHE A 449 14.14 13.00 -17.90
N SER A 450 13.12 12.41 -17.28
CA SER A 450 11.74 12.89 -17.22
C SER A 450 11.65 14.21 -16.47
N GLN A 451 12.56 14.45 -15.52
CA GLN A 451 12.69 15.71 -14.82
C GLN A 451 12.89 16.88 -15.82
N PRO A 452 12.15 18.00 -15.66
CA PRO A 452 12.31 19.19 -16.48
C PRO A 452 13.75 19.68 -16.53
N LYS A 453 14.19 20.17 -17.70
CA LYS A 453 15.58 20.64 -17.95
C LYS A 453 16.07 21.64 -16.89
N ILE A 454 15.19 22.53 -16.47
CA ILE A 454 15.45 23.56 -15.43
C ILE A 454 15.83 22.98 -14.07
N PHE A 455 15.52 21.71 -13.78
CA PHE A 455 15.82 21.05 -12.50
C PHE A 455 16.84 19.92 -12.60
N ARG A 456 17.34 19.59 -13.80
CA ARG A 456 18.19 18.41 -14.00
C ARG A 456 19.47 18.47 -13.17
N PRO A 457 19.87 17.38 -12.50
CA PRO A 457 21.22 17.25 -11.98
C PRO A 457 22.22 17.26 -13.15
N GLY A 458 23.43 17.79 -12.91
CA GLY A 458 24.52 17.75 -13.87
C GLY A 458 24.91 16.33 -14.29
N ASN A 459 25.27 16.23 -15.57
CA ASN A 459 25.65 15.09 -16.41
C ASN A 459 24.88 13.74 -16.29
N PRO A 460 24.36 13.22 -17.43
CA PRO A 460 23.88 11.84 -17.51
C PRO A 460 25.00 10.83 -17.18
N GLY A 461 24.63 9.63 -16.75
CA GLY A 461 25.59 8.58 -16.39
C GLY A 461 24.97 7.43 -15.60
N LYS A 462 25.82 6.51 -15.14
CA LYS A 462 25.42 5.38 -14.30
C LYS A 462 24.94 5.83 -12.92
N ARG A 463 23.78 5.35 -12.49
CA ARG A 463 23.20 5.64 -11.16
C ARG A 463 22.14 4.62 -10.77
N VAL A 464 21.96 4.42 -9.47
CA VAL A 464 20.84 3.66 -8.90
C VAL A 464 19.58 4.54 -8.95
N LEU A 465 18.55 4.08 -9.66
CA LEU A 465 17.28 4.82 -9.81
C LEU A 465 16.25 4.45 -8.74
N MET A 466 16.27 3.20 -8.26
CA MET A 466 15.37 2.72 -7.21
C MET A 466 15.97 2.98 -5.82
N THR A 467 15.82 4.21 -5.35
CA THR A 467 16.32 4.65 -4.04
C THR A 467 15.34 4.34 -2.90
N SER A 468 15.81 4.37 -1.66
CA SER A 468 14.99 4.28 -0.43
C SER A 468 14.28 5.59 -0.04
N THR A 469 14.40 6.67 -0.82
CA THR A 469 13.86 8.00 -0.47
C THR A 469 12.99 8.58 -1.58
N PHE A 470 12.30 9.70 -1.31
CA PHE A 470 11.52 10.46 -2.30
C PHE A 470 12.30 11.61 -2.97
N VAL A 471 13.63 11.60 -2.90
CA VAL A 471 14.47 12.66 -3.48
C VAL A 471 15.32 12.13 -4.65
N PRO A 472 15.14 12.61 -5.90
CA PRO A 472 14.13 13.57 -6.38
C PRO A 472 12.70 12.99 -6.43
N SER A 473 11.71 13.80 -6.87
CA SER A 473 10.28 13.47 -6.86
C SER A 473 9.95 12.04 -7.32
N SER A 474 9.01 11.44 -6.61
CA SER A 474 8.47 10.11 -6.86
C SER A 474 8.02 9.92 -8.31
N GLY A 475 7.29 10.88 -8.87
CA GLY A 475 6.83 10.83 -10.25
C GLY A 475 7.98 10.78 -11.26
N TRP A 476 9.01 11.62 -11.07
CA TRP A 476 10.20 11.61 -11.94
C TRP A 476 10.99 10.31 -11.82
N LYS A 477 11.15 9.78 -10.60
CA LYS A 477 11.85 8.50 -10.38
C LYS A 477 11.17 7.35 -11.10
N VAL A 478 9.86 7.24 -10.97
CA VAL A 478 9.08 6.20 -11.63
C VAL A 478 9.18 6.34 -13.15
N ALA A 479 9.07 7.56 -13.68
CA ALA A 479 9.18 7.82 -15.12
C ALA A 479 10.59 7.51 -15.67
N ASP A 480 11.65 7.89 -14.95
CA ASP A 480 13.06 7.63 -15.33
C ASP A 480 13.39 6.14 -15.31
N LEU A 481 12.76 5.39 -14.42
CA LEU A 481 13.04 3.98 -14.19
C LEU A 481 12.35 3.06 -15.19
N LYS A 482 11.11 3.39 -15.60
CA LYS A 482 10.28 2.57 -16.49
C LYS A 482 11.00 2.03 -17.73
N PRO A 483 11.78 2.82 -18.50
CA PRO A 483 12.45 2.33 -19.70
C PRO A 483 13.44 1.18 -19.44
N PHE A 484 13.94 1.05 -18.22
CA PHE A 484 14.95 0.05 -17.87
C PHE A 484 14.38 -1.21 -17.22
N VAL A 485 13.30 -1.07 -16.45
CA VAL A 485 12.77 -2.19 -15.65
C VAL A 485 11.56 -2.85 -16.25
N ILE A 486 10.76 -2.15 -17.08
CA ILE A 486 9.58 -2.75 -17.69
C ILE A 486 10.02 -3.81 -18.70
N GLY A 487 9.52 -5.03 -18.55
CA GLY A 487 9.93 -6.19 -19.33
C GLY A 487 11.15 -6.93 -18.77
N LEU A 488 11.84 -6.38 -17.76
CA LEU A 488 12.95 -7.07 -17.09
C LEU A 488 12.43 -8.34 -16.43
N ARG A 489 13.18 -9.44 -16.64
CA ARG A 489 12.86 -10.75 -16.09
C ARG A 489 13.35 -10.85 -14.66
N VAL A 490 12.42 -11.00 -13.73
CA VAL A 490 12.70 -11.13 -12.30
C VAL A 490 12.08 -12.37 -11.70
N SER A 491 12.72 -12.92 -10.68
CA SER A 491 12.16 -13.96 -9.83
C SER A 491 11.96 -13.51 -8.40
N GLU A 492 10.89 -14.04 -7.82
CA GLU A 492 10.41 -13.77 -6.47
C GLU A 492 10.07 -15.08 -5.77
N ASN A 493 10.11 -15.05 -4.44
CA ASN A 493 9.83 -16.20 -3.58
C ASN A 493 8.63 -15.92 -2.67
N ASP A 494 8.06 -16.98 -2.09
CA ASP A 494 7.00 -16.93 -1.07
C ASP A 494 5.79 -16.07 -1.49
N THR A 495 5.13 -16.47 -2.58
CA THR A 495 3.92 -15.79 -3.05
C THR A 495 2.67 -16.36 -2.38
N LEU A 496 1.85 -15.48 -1.80
CA LEU A 496 0.61 -15.85 -1.14
C LEU A 496 -0.57 -15.11 -1.79
N ARG A 497 -1.68 -15.81 -2.04
CA ARG A 497 -2.87 -15.18 -2.61
C ARG A 497 -3.51 -14.23 -1.60
N LEU A 498 -3.72 -12.96 -2.01
CA LEU A 498 -4.17 -11.86 -1.14
C LEU A 498 -5.41 -12.20 -0.28
N TYR A 499 -6.44 -12.77 -0.90
CA TYR A 499 -7.64 -13.31 -0.25
C TYR A 499 -8.30 -14.35 -1.17
N GLU A 500 -9.30 -15.07 -0.67
CA GLU A 500 -10.00 -16.08 -1.46
C GLU A 500 -10.68 -15.51 -2.71
N GLY A 501 -10.45 -16.13 -3.87
CA GLY A 501 -10.95 -15.65 -5.16
C GLY A 501 -10.13 -14.51 -5.80
N SER A 502 -9.13 -13.95 -5.12
CA SER A 502 -8.24 -12.95 -5.70
C SER A 502 -7.43 -13.53 -6.87
N LEU A 503 -7.37 -12.79 -7.99
CA LEU A 503 -6.46 -13.08 -9.12
C LEU A 503 -5.06 -12.48 -8.93
N THR A 504 -4.79 -11.92 -7.75
CA THR A 504 -3.50 -11.34 -7.38
C THR A 504 -2.95 -12.05 -6.14
N ALA A 505 -1.70 -12.50 -6.24
CA ALA A 505 -0.88 -12.91 -5.11
C ALA A 505 0.15 -11.83 -4.76
N LEU A 506 0.63 -11.86 -3.53
CA LEU A 506 1.62 -10.96 -2.99
C LEU A 506 2.89 -11.70 -2.64
N VAL A 507 4.01 -11.07 -2.95
CA VAL A 507 5.28 -11.27 -2.24
C VAL A 507 5.26 -10.27 -1.09
N LYS A 508 5.59 -10.75 0.12
CA LYS A 508 5.64 -9.93 1.34
C LYS A 508 6.65 -8.78 1.21
N PHE A 509 6.45 -7.75 2.02
CA PHE A 509 7.40 -6.65 2.12
C PHE A 509 8.70 -7.11 2.81
N ASP A 510 9.85 -6.78 2.20
CA ASP A 510 11.17 -7.19 2.68
C ASP A 510 12.01 -6.04 3.29
N GLY A 511 11.40 -4.87 3.43
CA GLY A 511 12.08 -3.64 3.89
C GLY A 511 12.28 -2.61 2.79
N ARG A 512 12.28 -3.01 1.50
CA ARG A 512 12.43 -2.07 0.37
C ARG A 512 11.37 -2.25 -0.69
N HIS A 513 10.91 -3.47 -0.91
CA HIS A 513 9.86 -3.71 -1.89
C HIS A 513 8.92 -4.82 -1.50
N TYR A 514 7.84 -4.88 -2.26
CA TYR A 514 6.91 -6.00 -2.31
C TYR A 514 6.43 -6.15 -3.75
N SER A 515 5.84 -7.30 -4.08
CA SER A 515 5.44 -7.58 -5.46
C SER A 515 4.01 -8.09 -5.55
N ASN A 516 3.26 -7.61 -6.53
CA ASN A 516 1.99 -8.19 -6.94
C ASN A 516 2.24 -9.16 -8.10
N ILE A 517 1.70 -10.37 -8.00
CA ILE A 517 1.80 -11.40 -9.02
C ILE A 517 0.41 -11.71 -9.55
N ALA A 518 0.23 -11.66 -10.88
CA ALA A 518 -1.02 -12.10 -11.50
C ALA A 518 -1.11 -13.63 -11.45
N VAL A 519 -2.11 -14.19 -10.75
CA VAL A 519 -2.27 -15.65 -10.55
C VAL A 519 -3.42 -16.28 -11.33
N GLY A 520 -3.92 -15.62 -12.37
CA GLY A 520 -5.06 -16.04 -13.21
C GLY A 520 -4.81 -17.20 -14.20
N MET A 521 -3.74 -17.99 -14.03
CA MET A 521 -3.37 -19.06 -14.98
C MET A 521 -4.13 -20.38 -14.73
N PRO A 522 -4.32 -21.23 -15.77
CA PRO A 522 -4.89 -22.55 -15.60
C PRO A 522 -3.89 -23.50 -14.92
N LEU A 523 -4.33 -24.20 -13.87
CA LEU A 523 -3.52 -25.17 -13.10
C LEU A 523 -4.24 -26.52 -12.92
N GLN A 524 -5.38 -26.72 -13.61
CA GLN A 524 -6.27 -27.85 -13.35
C GLN A 524 -5.57 -29.19 -13.60
N ARG A 525 -4.77 -29.27 -14.67
CA ARG A 525 -4.04 -30.49 -15.02
C ARG A 525 -3.05 -30.88 -13.93
N GLU A 526 -2.28 -29.93 -13.44
CA GLU A 526 -1.27 -30.15 -12.40
C GLU A 526 -1.92 -30.46 -11.06
N TRP A 527 -3.07 -29.87 -10.78
CA TRP A 527 -3.88 -30.22 -9.63
C TRP A 527 -4.36 -31.67 -9.72
N ASP A 528 -5.00 -32.07 -10.82
CA ASP A 528 -5.55 -33.42 -10.97
C ASP A 528 -4.45 -34.49 -10.88
N ASP A 529 -3.29 -34.23 -11.49
CA ASP A 529 -2.11 -35.09 -11.38
C ASP A 529 -1.57 -35.18 -9.93
N LEU A 530 -1.61 -34.07 -9.19
CA LEU A 530 -1.25 -34.06 -7.77
C LEU A 530 -2.26 -34.85 -6.93
N LYS A 531 -3.57 -34.72 -7.17
CA LYS A 531 -4.61 -35.53 -6.51
C LYS A 531 -4.36 -37.02 -6.71
N ILE A 532 -4.11 -37.44 -7.95
CA ILE A 532 -3.80 -38.84 -8.27
C ILE A 532 -2.57 -39.32 -7.50
N SER A 533 -1.51 -38.52 -7.46
CA SER A 533 -0.26 -38.87 -6.76
C SER A 533 -0.41 -38.99 -5.25
N LEU A 534 -1.41 -38.30 -4.68
CA LEU A 534 -1.72 -38.34 -3.26
C LEU A 534 -2.88 -39.29 -2.94
N MET A 535 -3.42 -39.99 -3.94
CA MET A 535 -4.58 -40.88 -3.82
C MET A 535 -5.81 -40.15 -3.27
N ILE A 536 -5.97 -38.86 -3.62
CA ILE A 536 -7.05 -38.01 -3.14
C ILE A 536 -8.22 -38.02 -4.13
N ASN A 537 -9.41 -38.28 -3.63
CA ASN A 537 -10.69 -38.13 -4.35
C ASN A 537 -11.80 -37.75 -3.34
N ASP A 538 -13.04 -37.68 -3.80
CA ASP A 538 -14.18 -37.26 -2.97
C ASP A 538 -14.41 -38.21 -1.77
N ASP A 539 -14.04 -39.49 -1.90
CA ASP A 539 -14.16 -40.49 -0.84
C ASP A 539 -12.91 -40.62 0.05
N HIS A 540 -11.75 -40.14 -0.45
CA HIS A 540 -10.44 -40.29 0.19
C HIS A 540 -9.76 -38.92 0.29
N PRO A 541 -10.08 -38.12 1.33
CA PRO A 541 -9.52 -36.79 1.48
C PRO A 541 -8.10 -36.85 2.12
N PRO A 542 -7.31 -35.75 2.13
CA PRO A 542 -5.96 -35.76 2.68
C PRO A 542 -5.94 -36.06 4.19
N LEU A 543 -5.13 -37.04 4.60
CA LEU A 543 -4.98 -37.45 6.01
C LEU A 543 -3.64 -37.03 6.64
N SER A 544 -2.84 -36.19 5.97
CA SER A 544 -1.61 -35.62 6.53
C SER A 544 -1.54 -34.12 6.28
N ILE A 545 -0.81 -33.40 7.15
CA ILE A 545 -0.66 -31.95 7.02
C ILE A 545 0.08 -31.58 5.73
N GLU A 546 1.03 -32.39 5.27
CA GLU A 546 1.75 -32.16 4.00
C GLU A 546 0.85 -32.36 2.79
N ALA A 547 -0.05 -33.36 2.81
CA ALA A 547 -1.01 -33.57 1.74
C ALA A 547 -2.09 -32.49 1.75
N ALA A 548 -2.55 -32.06 2.93
CA ALA A 548 -3.47 -30.94 3.07
C ALA A 548 -2.84 -29.62 2.61
N ASP A 549 -1.57 -29.36 2.96
CA ASP A 549 -0.79 -28.23 2.44
C ASP A 549 -0.71 -28.30 0.91
N ALA A 550 -0.38 -29.47 0.35
CA ALA A 550 -0.30 -29.67 -1.10
C ALA A 550 -1.62 -29.33 -1.83
N MET A 551 -2.77 -29.72 -1.27
CA MET A 551 -4.08 -29.43 -1.83
C MET A 551 -4.49 -27.97 -1.63
N SER A 552 -4.40 -27.47 -0.40
CA SER A 552 -4.88 -26.13 -0.08
C SER A 552 -4.00 -25.04 -0.69
N SER A 553 -2.69 -25.24 -0.84
CA SER A 553 -1.80 -24.29 -1.51
C SER A 553 -1.98 -24.30 -3.03
N ALA A 554 -2.21 -25.46 -3.65
CA ALA A 554 -2.58 -25.54 -5.06
C ALA A 554 -3.93 -24.83 -5.32
N GLN A 555 -4.91 -25.00 -4.43
CA GLN A 555 -6.19 -24.29 -4.46
C GLN A 555 -6.07 -22.79 -4.28
N ALA A 556 -5.26 -22.40 -3.31
CA ALA A 556 -5.00 -21.00 -3.04
C ALA A 556 -4.18 -20.34 -4.16
N ARG A 557 -3.49 -21.12 -4.99
CA ARG A 557 -2.45 -20.65 -5.93
C ARG A 557 -1.33 -19.94 -5.18
N ASP A 558 -0.94 -20.51 -4.05
CA ASP A 558 0.23 -20.09 -3.28
C ASP A 558 1.47 -20.76 -3.91
N PHE A 559 2.43 -19.96 -4.36
CA PHE A 559 3.63 -20.48 -5.02
C PHE A 559 4.87 -20.20 -4.18
N VAL A 560 5.78 -21.18 -4.14
CA VAL A 560 7.08 -21.05 -3.48
C VAL A 560 7.96 -20.08 -4.25
N ARG A 561 7.85 -20.09 -5.59
CA ARG A 561 8.65 -19.26 -6.46
C ARG A 561 7.91 -18.89 -7.72
N VAL A 562 8.17 -17.70 -8.23
CA VAL A 562 7.62 -17.21 -9.50
C VAL A 562 8.72 -16.52 -10.28
N GLY A 563 8.76 -16.74 -11.59
CA GLY A 563 9.58 -15.95 -12.51
C GLY A 563 8.70 -15.31 -13.57
N GLY A 564 8.91 -14.01 -13.80
CA GLY A 564 8.08 -13.23 -14.70
C GLY A 564 8.75 -11.96 -15.21
N ALA A 565 8.00 -11.18 -15.99
CA ALA A 565 8.43 -9.84 -16.41
C ALA A 565 7.75 -8.77 -15.55
N ILE A 566 8.51 -7.74 -15.18
CA ILE A 566 7.93 -6.55 -14.54
C ILE A 566 7.03 -5.83 -15.55
N ARG A 567 5.76 -5.63 -15.20
CA ARG A 567 4.76 -4.93 -16.01
C ARG A 567 4.54 -3.50 -15.59
N GLN A 568 4.64 -3.23 -14.28
CA GLN A 568 4.55 -1.89 -13.73
C GLN A 568 5.43 -1.78 -12.48
N VAL A 569 5.83 -0.56 -12.19
CA VAL A 569 6.55 -0.20 -10.97
C VAL A 569 5.89 1.01 -10.33
N HIS A 570 5.77 0.99 -9.01
CA HIS A 570 5.18 2.06 -8.21
C HIS A 570 6.13 2.42 -7.08
N LEU A 571 6.16 3.71 -6.73
CA LEU A 571 6.89 4.19 -5.57
C LEU A 571 5.91 4.72 -4.55
N GLU A 572 5.87 4.08 -3.39
CA GLU A 572 4.98 4.41 -2.30
C GLU A 572 5.76 4.95 -1.12
N ALA A 573 5.10 5.72 -0.25
CA ALA A 573 5.64 5.97 1.07
C ALA A 573 5.39 4.78 1.99
N ALA A 574 6.45 4.23 2.58
CA ALA A 574 6.36 3.01 3.39
C ALA A 574 5.40 3.20 4.58
N VAL A 575 5.51 4.33 5.28
CA VAL A 575 4.60 4.71 6.37
C VAL A 575 3.16 4.80 5.87
N THR A 576 2.89 5.51 4.77
CA THR A 576 1.52 5.63 4.24
C THR A 576 0.94 4.29 3.81
N ARG A 577 1.75 3.38 3.24
CA ARG A 577 1.34 2.02 2.87
C ARG A 577 0.83 1.25 4.09
N PHE A 578 1.55 1.31 5.21
CA PHE A 578 1.18 0.56 6.41
C PHE A 578 0.06 1.23 7.22
N ILE A 579 -0.04 2.57 7.26
CA ILE A 579 -1.18 3.26 7.89
C ILE A 579 -2.49 2.92 7.16
N ASN A 580 -2.46 2.88 5.83
CA ASN A 580 -3.64 2.57 5.01
C ASN A 580 -3.74 1.07 4.68
N LEU A 581 -3.13 0.18 5.46
CA LEU A 581 -3.18 -1.26 5.22
C LEU A 581 -4.60 -1.80 5.46
N PRO A 582 -5.32 -2.29 4.42
CA PRO A 582 -6.62 -2.92 4.62
C PRO A 582 -6.51 -4.17 5.48
N GLY A 583 -7.52 -4.47 6.33
CA GLY A 583 -7.51 -5.67 7.18
C GLY A 583 -7.31 -6.98 6.41
N ARG A 584 -7.87 -7.07 5.20
CA ARG A 584 -7.73 -8.22 4.30
C ARG A 584 -6.37 -8.32 3.60
N ALA A 585 -5.57 -7.25 3.60
CA ALA A 585 -4.24 -7.23 2.99
C ALA A 585 -3.12 -7.48 4.01
N ASN A 586 -3.44 -8.13 5.13
CA ASN A 586 -2.49 -8.46 6.18
C ASN A 586 -1.24 -9.18 5.66
N GLN A 587 -1.35 -9.91 4.54
CA GLN A 587 -0.28 -10.69 3.91
C GLN A 587 0.95 -9.90 3.47
N LEU A 588 0.89 -8.56 3.44
CA LEU A 588 2.11 -7.74 3.29
C LEU A 588 3.10 -7.97 4.45
N ALA A 589 2.61 -8.44 5.60
CA ALA A 589 3.40 -8.98 6.70
C ALA A 589 2.88 -10.38 7.08
N LYS A 590 3.75 -11.24 7.60
CA LYS A 590 3.33 -12.57 8.07
C LYS A 590 2.64 -12.45 9.44
N LEU A 591 1.67 -13.32 9.70
CA LEU A 591 1.07 -13.52 11.02
C LEU A 591 2.16 -13.88 12.03
N GLY A 592 2.10 -13.29 13.22
CA GLY A 592 3.16 -13.42 14.22
C GLY A 592 4.42 -12.58 13.94
N GLY A 593 4.41 -11.72 12.92
CA GLY A 593 5.50 -10.80 12.60
C GLY A 593 5.04 -9.36 12.38
N LEU A 594 6.01 -8.48 12.14
CA LEU A 594 5.82 -7.07 11.81
C LEU A 594 6.67 -6.70 10.59
N PRO A 595 6.23 -5.74 9.76
CA PRO A 595 7.10 -5.16 8.74
C PRO A 595 8.29 -4.46 9.40
N ILE A 596 9.46 -4.57 8.78
CA ILE A 596 10.69 -3.96 9.26
C ILE A 596 11.07 -2.84 8.30
N LEU A 597 11.18 -1.62 8.82
CA LEU A 597 11.74 -0.48 8.11
C LEU A 597 13.23 -0.34 8.47
N ALA A 598 13.98 0.35 7.62
CA ALA A 598 15.40 0.57 7.87
C ALA A 598 15.61 1.59 9.02
N ASP A 599 16.60 1.38 9.88
CA ASP A 599 16.88 2.30 11.00
C ASP A 599 17.79 3.48 10.60
N ASP A 600 18.31 3.49 9.37
CA ASP A 600 19.29 4.45 8.88
C ASP A 600 18.70 5.82 8.51
N MET A 601 17.37 5.96 8.47
CA MET A 601 16.70 7.20 8.11
C MET A 601 15.30 7.34 8.72
N PRO A 602 14.77 8.59 8.87
CA PRO A 602 13.43 8.81 9.43
C PRO A 602 12.35 8.06 8.66
N ALA A 603 11.40 7.43 9.35
CA ALA A 603 10.38 6.60 8.73
C ALA A 603 9.54 7.33 7.67
N ILE A 604 9.22 8.61 7.90
CA ILE A 604 8.46 9.45 6.94
C ILE A 604 9.23 9.76 5.65
N GLU A 605 10.54 9.50 5.60
CA GLU A 605 11.38 9.69 4.42
C GLU A 605 11.60 8.38 3.64
N GLN A 606 11.19 7.24 4.21
CA GLN A 606 11.41 5.92 3.63
C GLN A 606 10.36 5.57 2.57
N ALA A 607 10.86 5.21 1.40
CA ALA A 607 10.09 4.78 0.26
C ALA A 607 10.04 3.24 0.16
N CYS A 608 8.98 2.73 -0.44
CA CYS A 608 8.76 1.33 -0.73
C CYS A 608 8.43 1.16 -2.22
N TRP A 609 9.12 0.25 -2.89
CA TRP A 609 8.84 -0.09 -4.27
C TRP A 609 7.79 -1.21 -4.36
N ARG A 610 6.83 -1.06 -5.25
CA ARG A 610 5.93 -2.14 -5.63
C ARG A 610 6.21 -2.56 -7.07
N LEU A 611 6.45 -3.85 -7.28
CA LEU A 611 6.59 -4.42 -8.62
C LEU A 611 5.33 -5.21 -8.97
N ASP A 612 4.71 -4.91 -10.11
CA ASP A 612 3.63 -5.74 -10.64
C ASP A 612 4.24 -6.69 -11.68
N ILE A 613 4.23 -8.00 -11.41
CA ILE A 613 4.92 -9.03 -12.20
C ILE A 613 3.89 -9.91 -12.92
N GLU A 614 4.09 -10.07 -14.23
CA GLU A 614 3.37 -11.09 -15.01
C GLU A 614 4.22 -12.35 -15.10
N PRO A 615 3.74 -13.49 -14.56
CA PRO A 615 4.53 -14.70 -14.50
C PRO A 615 4.67 -15.36 -15.89
N HIS A 616 5.90 -15.78 -16.19
CA HIS A 616 6.21 -16.70 -17.28
C HIS A 616 6.29 -18.14 -16.79
N TRP A 617 6.52 -18.35 -15.51
CA TRP A 617 6.45 -19.65 -14.86
C TRP A 617 6.17 -19.48 -13.38
N VAL A 618 5.59 -20.51 -12.78
CA VAL A 618 5.34 -20.60 -11.35
C VAL A 618 5.79 -21.96 -10.82
N GLN A 619 6.31 -21.97 -9.60
CA GLN A 619 6.69 -23.16 -8.86
C GLN A 619 5.76 -23.30 -7.66
N HIS A 620 4.83 -24.24 -7.77
CA HIS A 620 4.18 -24.80 -6.59
C HIS A 620 5.16 -25.74 -5.89
N ARG A 621 4.93 -26.04 -4.61
CA ARG A 621 5.81 -26.94 -3.84
C ARG A 621 6.00 -28.31 -4.50
N TYR A 622 5.00 -28.80 -5.25
CA TYR A 622 4.97 -30.15 -5.80
C TYR A 622 4.84 -30.22 -7.33
N PHE A 623 4.87 -29.08 -8.03
CA PHE A 623 4.88 -29.02 -9.49
C PHE A 623 5.35 -27.65 -9.98
N THR A 624 5.72 -27.57 -11.25
CA THR A 624 6.14 -26.33 -11.90
C THR A 624 5.38 -26.17 -13.21
N VAL A 625 4.90 -24.96 -13.47
CA VAL A 625 4.12 -24.65 -14.68
C VAL A 625 4.84 -23.56 -15.46
N ALA A 626 5.16 -23.85 -16.73
CA ALA A 626 5.58 -22.85 -17.68
C ALA A 626 4.34 -22.23 -18.34
N ILE A 627 4.28 -20.91 -18.38
CA ILE A 627 3.15 -20.13 -18.86
C ILE A 627 3.55 -19.53 -20.21
N PRO A 628 2.79 -19.81 -21.29
CA PRO A 628 3.03 -19.20 -22.59
C PRO A 628 2.93 -17.67 -22.48
N SER A 629 4.05 -16.99 -22.74
CA SER A 629 4.10 -15.53 -22.77
C SER A 629 3.17 -14.98 -23.85
N LYS A 630 2.24 -14.09 -23.48
CA LYS A 630 1.48 -13.26 -24.44
C LYS A 630 2.25 -12.00 -24.88
N LEU A 631 3.48 -11.80 -24.39
CA LEU A 631 4.33 -10.68 -24.76
C LEU A 631 4.83 -10.82 -26.20
N PRO A 632 4.80 -9.74 -27.02
CA PRO A 632 5.61 -9.72 -28.22
C PRO A 632 7.08 -9.87 -27.79
N LYS A 633 7.81 -10.77 -28.46
CA LYS A 633 9.25 -10.94 -28.26
C LYS A 633 9.90 -9.55 -28.33
N ALA A 634 10.58 -9.14 -27.25
CA ALA A 634 11.37 -7.93 -27.25
C ALA A 634 12.37 -8.00 -28.43
N LYS A 635 12.39 -6.96 -29.25
CA LYS A 635 13.34 -6.82 -30.36
C LYS A 635 14.72 -6.49 -29.85
#